data_AF-N8WWU7-F1
#
_entry.id   AF-N8WWU7-F1
#
_cell.length_a   1.000
_cell.length_b   1.000
_cell.length_c   1.000
_cell.angle_alpha   90.00
_cell.angle_beta   90.00
_cell.angle_gamma   90.00
#
_symmetry.space_group_name_H-M   'P 1'
#
loop_
_entity.id
_entity.type
_entity.pdbx_description
1 polymer ?
#
loop_
_entity_poly.entity_id
_entity_poly.type
_entity_poly.pdbx_seq_one_letter_code
_entity_poly.pdbx_strand_id
1 'polypeptide(L)'
;MSHTITLYVDGACRGNPGLGGWGAYIITEQQEHKICGGEDHTTNNRMELTAAIEGIQFCPKDAKLVIYTDSNYVKQGITEWIHGWKKKNWKDVKNPDLWQKLDATCQGRDIKWHWVKGHAGHPGNEMADQLANQGADETLKKSKSVTAITENKKKSEPDWLLDDPFGLDLVDSEEELEESMEMAEEEMEQTENLETTENTDESASVTSDSTELHPQIVITPPTLELHGPRQLILDTETTGFYYQDGDRIIEVGAIEMINRKLTGSSIHIYINPKKPVGDSVNVHGITDEFLQDKPLFEEISQVLFDYLQGAEIIAHNATFDMNFLDMEFKRAGFVALSEVCEVTDTLAMAKSKHPGQKNSLDALVRRYEIPQRDRTFHGALLDAEILSDVYLAMTGGQVSFDMDALSHTEEQGGSSGTVKIEIELPVILPSDEELAEHEKWVKQFEEKHGTPCLFAK
;
A
#
# COMPACT_ATOMS: atom_id res chain seq x y z
N MET A 1 -18.86 -31.16 -36.85
CA MET A 1 -18.44 -31.42 -35.45
C MET A 1 -17.92 -30.10 -34.91
N SER A 2 -18.43 -29.61 -33.77
CA SER A 2 -17.92 -28.38 -33.17
C SER A 2 -16.49 -28.61 -32.71
N HIS A 3 -15.51 -28.02 -33.38
CA HIS A 3 -14.10 -28.15 -33.00
C HIS A 3 -13.92 -27.39 -31.68
N THR A 4 -13.34 -28.05 -30.69
CA THR A 4 -13.05 -27.42 -29.40
C THR A 4 -11.64 -26.86 -29.45
N ILE A 5 -11.49 -25.57 -29.21
CA ILE A 5 -10.21 -24.86 -29.18
C ILE A 5 -9.91 -24.52 -27.74
N THR A 6 -8.70 -24.86 -27.29
CA THR A 6 -8.23 -24.51 -25.96
C THR A 6 -7.34 -23.28 -26.04
N LEU A 7 -7.59 -22.28 -25.21
CA LEU A 7 -6.83 -21.05 -25.13
C LEU A 7 -6.26 -20.90 -23.74
N TYR A 8 -5.00 -20.49 -23.65
CA TYR A 8 -4.38 -19.95 -22.45
C TYR A 8 -4.08 -18.49 -22.71
N VAL A 9 -4.51 -17.62 -21.81
CA VAL A 9 -4.36 -16.18 -21.96
C VAL A 9 -3.79 -15.59 -20.68
N ASP A 10 -2.89 -14.63 -20.85
CA ASP A 10 -2.17 -13.99 -19.75
C ASP A 10 -1.74 -12.57 -20.16
N GLY A 11 -1.59 -11.70 -19.18
CA GLY A 11 -1.11 -10.33 -19.32
C GLY A 11 -0.01 -10.03 -18.31
N ALA A 12 1.02 -9.34 -18.79
CA ALA A 12 2.16 -8.91 -17.98
C ALA A 12 2.38 -7.40 -18.12
N CYS A 13 2.85 -6.74 -17.07
CA CYS A 13 3.15 -5.32 -17.09
C CYS A 13 4.38 -5.01 -16.22
N ARG A 14 5.40 -4.37 -16.81
CA ARG A 14 6.63 -3.91 -16.16
C ARG A 14 6.46 -2.45 -15.75
N GLY A 15 6.21 -2.25 -14.45
CA GLY A 15 5.62 -1.01 -13.92
C GLY A 15 4.14 -0.96 -14.28
N ASN A 16 3.24 -0.78 -13.32
CA ASN A 16 1.79 -0.83 -13.53
C ASN A 16 1.14 0.45 -12.94
N PRO A 17 0.87 1.49 -13.75
CA PRO A 17 0.93 1.50 -15.22
C PRO A 17 2.35 1.64 -15.80
N GLY A 18 2.60 1.03 -16.95
CA GLY A 18 3.92 0.98 -17.59
C GLY A 18 3.93 0.08 -18.83
N LEU A 19 5.10 -0.43 -19.18
CA LEU A 19 5.27 -1.25 -20.39
C LEU A 19 4.56 -2.60 -20.20
N GLY A 20 3.50 -2.84 -20.96
CA GLY A 20 2.72 -4.07 -20.86
C GLY A 20 2.79 -4.93 -22.11
N GLY A 21 2.59 -6.22 -21.92
CA GLY A 21 2.45 -7.21 -22.97
C GLY A 21 1.33 -8.19 -22.66
N TRP A 22 0.70 -8.71 -23.70
CA TRP A 22 -0.35 -9.72 -23.62
C TRP A 22 0.03 -10.93 -24.45
N GLY A 23 -0.36 -12.11 -24.00
CA GLY A 23 -0.06 -13.39 -24.65
C GLY A 23 -1.29 -14.27 -24.75
N ALA A 24 -1.49 -14.90 -25.90
CA ALA A 24 -2.49 -15.95 -26.06
C ALA A 24 -1.90 -17.16 -26.78
N TYR A 25 -2.02 -18.31 -26.13
CA TYR A 25 -1.62 -19.61 -26.64
C TYR A 25 -2.85 -20.45 -27.00
N ILE A 26 -3.01 -20.72 -28.29
CA ILE A 26 -4.25 -21.27 -28.86
C ILE A 26 -3.95 -22.65 -29.44
N ILE A 27 -4.58 -23.67 -28.89
CA ILE A 27 -4.38 -25.07 -29.25
C ILE A 27 -5.63 -25.57 -29.99
N THR A 28 -5.43 -25.94 -31.24
CA THR A 28 -6.43 -26.63 -32.07
C THR A 28 -6.03 -28.10 -32.26
N GLU A 29 -6.93 -28.94 -32.77
CA GLU A 29 -6.61 -30.36 -33.03
C GLU A 29 -5.44 -30.58 -34.00
N GLN A 30 -5.10 -29.59 -34.83
CA GLN A 30 -4.14 -29.71 -35.92
C GLN A 30 -2.85 -28.90 -35.69
N GLN A 31 -2.91 -27.84 -34.90
CA GLN A 31 -1.82 -26.86 -34.76
C GLN A 31 -1.96 -26.02 -33.49
N GLU A 32 -0.82 -25.52 -33.04
CA GLU A 32 -0.66 -24.57 -31.95
C GLU A 32 -0.34 -23.19 -32.52
N HIS A 33 -1.03 -22.16 -32.05
CA HIS A 33 -0.78 -20.77 -32.41
C HIS A 33 -0.35 -19.98 -31.19
N LYS A 34 0.67 -19.14 -31.39
CA LYS A 34 1.22 -18.26 -30.36
C LYS A 34 1.09 -16.83 -30.86
N ILE A 35 0.28 -16.03 -30.17
CA ILE A 35 0.12 -14.62 -30.50
C ILE A 35 0.45 -13.79 -29.27
N CYS A 36 1.09 -12.65 -29.49
CA CYS A 36 1.41 -11.68 -28.46
C CYS A 36 1.39 -10.27 -29.02
N GLY A 37 1.31 -9.30 -28.13
CA GLY A 37 1.43 -7.88 -28.42
C GLY A 37 1.70 -7.11 -27.14
N GLY A 38 1.78 -5.79 -27.23
CA GLY A 38 2.01 -4.95 -26.06
C GLY A 38 1.74 -3.49 -26.31
N GLU A 39 1.78 -2.72 -25.22
CA GLU A 39 1.54 -1.28 -25.17
C GLU A 39 2.57 -0.62 -24.25
N ASP A 40 3.06 0.57 -24.63
CA ASP A 40 4.12 1.29 -23.89
C ASP A 40 3.66 1.75 -22.50
N HIS A 41 2.39 2.11 -22.35
CA HIS A 41 1.84 2.62 -21.10
C HIS A 41 0.43 2.07 -20.88
N THR A 42 0.36 0.97 -20.14
CA THR A 42 -0.86 0.20 -19.88
C THR A 42 -0.82 -0.40 -18.48
N THR A 43 -1.83 -1.19 -18.10
CA THR A 43 -1.88 -1.87 -16.79
C THR A 43 -1.96 -3.37 -16.97
N ASN A 44 -1.64 -4.12 -15.92
CA ASN A 44 -1.74 -5.58 -15.97
C ASN A 44 -3.16 -6.04 -16.35
N ASN A 45 -4.17 -5.49 -15.67
CA ASN A 45 -5.58 -5.79 -15.93
C ASN A 45 -6.01 -5.48 -17.37
N ARG A 46 -5.42 -4.46 -18.00
CA ARG A 46 -5.71 -4.15 -19.41
C ARG A 46 -5.06 -5.17 -20.34
N MET A 47 -3.84 -5.62 -20.06
CA MET A 47 -3.17 -6.65 -20.86
C MET A 47 -3.87 -8.00 -20.75
N GLU A 48 -4.33 -8.37 -19.56
CA GLU A 48 -5.12 -9.57 -19.30
C GLU A 48 -6.43 -9.59 -20.11
N LEU A 49 -7.17 -8.48 -20.08
CA LEU A 49 -8.38 -8.33 -20.90
C LEU A 49 -8.07 -8.36 -22.39
N THR A 50 -6.97 -7.73 -22.80
CA THR A 50 -6.56 -7.69 -24.21
C THR A 50 -6.16 -9.08 -24.69
N ALA A 51 -5.44 -9.86 -23.90
CA ALA A 51 -5.08 -11.25 -24.19
C ALA A 51 -6.33 -12.10 -24.46
N ALA A 52 -7.33 -11.99 -23.58
CA ALA A 52 -8.61 -12.66 -23.74
C ALA A 52 -9.35 -12.23 -25.01
N ILE A 53 -9.42 -10.92 -25.29
CA ILE A 53 -10.10 -10.38 -26.48
C ILE A 53 -9.43 -10.88 -27.76
N GLU A 54 -8.13 -10.67 -27.90
CA GLU A 54 -7.38 -10.99 -29.11
C GLU A 54 -7.32 -12.52 -29.33
N GLY A 55 -7.19 -13.30 -28.26
CA GLY A 55 -7.29 -14.76 -28.31
C GLY A 55 -8.64 -15.27 -28.85
N ILE A 56 -9.75 -14.72 -28.35
CA ILE A 56 -11.09 -15.09 -28.83
C ILE A 56 -11.32 -14.60 -30.26
N GLN A 57 -10.81 -13.42 -30.62
CA GLN A 57 -10.95 -12.87 -31.98
C GLN A 57 -10.21 -13.68 -33.03
N PHE A 58 -9.05 -14.25 -32.67
CA PHE A 58 -8.30 -15.15 -33.55
C PHE A 58 -9.08 -16.44 -33.88
N CYS A 59 -9.93 -16.89 -32.96
CA CYS A 59 -10.69 -18.13 -33.12
C CYS A 59 -11.95 -17.96 -34.00
N PRO A 60 -12.31 -18.96 -34.83
CA PRO A 60 -13.57 -18.96 -35.58
C PRO A 60 -14.80 -18.77 -34.69
N LYS A 61 -15.83 -18.08 -35.22
CA LYS A 61 -17.05 -17.74 -34.44
C LYS A 61 -17.92 -18.96 -34.07
N ASP A 62 -17.81 -20.04 -34.83
CA ASP A 62 -18.55 -21.30 -34.66
C ASP A 62 -17.82 -22.35 -33.82
N ALA A 63 -16.58 -22.08 -33.41
CA ALA A 63 -15.80 -22.97 -32.58
C ALA A 63 -16.24 -22.89 -31.11
N LYS A 64 -16.11 -24.02 -30.40
CA LYS A 64 -16.29 -24.08 -28.96
C LYS A 64 -14.98 -23.73 -28.29
N LEU A 65 -14.98 -22.75 -27.38
CA LEU A 65 -13.75 -22.26 -26.75
C LEU A 65 -13.67 -22.72 -25.29
N VAL A 66 -12.49 -23.17 -24.87
CA VAL A 66 -12.13 -23.44 -23.48
C VAL A 66 -10.96 -22.54 -23.14
N ILE A 67 -11.21 -21.52 -22.32
CA ILE A 67 -10.23 -20.49 -21.99
C ILE A 67 -9.74 -20.70 -20.58
N TYR A 68 -8.43 -20.75 -20.42
CA TYR A 68 -7.71 -20.79 -19.16
C TYR A 68 -7.02 -19.45 -18.94
N THR A 69 -7.20 -18.89 -17.74
CA THR A 69 -6.56 -17.66 -17.28
C THR A 69 -6.27 -17.81 -15.80
N ASP A 70 -5.19 -17.21 -15.31
CA ASP A 70 -4.89 -17.08 -13.89
C ASP A 70 -5.39 -15.76 -13.28
N SER A 71 -5.92 -14.87 -14.10
CA SER A 71 -6.58 -13.66 -13.66
C SER A 71 -7.98 -13.94 -13.12
N ASN A 72 -8.12 -13.89 -11.79
CA ASN A 72 -9.44 -13.89 -11.13
C ASN A 72 -10.29 -12.69 -11.59
N TYR A 73 -9.65 -11.55 -11.89
CA TYR A 73 -10.33 -10.36 -12.41
C TYR A 73 -11.05 -10.64 -13.75
N VAL A 74 -10.37 -11.31 -14.69
CA VAL A 74 -11.00 -11.70 -15.97
C VAL A 74 -12.07 -12.76 -15.76
N LYS A 75 -11.75 -13.84 -15.01
CA LYS A 75 -12.70 -14.94 -14.77
C LYS A 75 -13.98 -14.46 -14.08
N GLN A 76 -13.87 -13.74 -12.97
CA GLN A 76 -15.05 -13.30 -12.20
C GLN A 76 -15.77 -12.17 -12.94
N GLY A 77 -15.04 -11.28 -13.61
CA GLY A 77 -15.64 -10.19 -14.37
C GLY A 77 -16.55 -10.67 -15.50
N ILE A 78 -16.11 -11.66 -16.30
CA ILE A 78 -16.92 -12.16 -17.42
C ILE A 78 -18.03 -13.13 -16.99
N THR A 79 -17.88 -13.83 -15.87
CA THR A 79 -18.85 -14.85 -15.42
C THR A 79 -19.88 -14.33 -14.42
N GLU A 80 -19.53 -13.33 -13.60
CA GLU A 80 -20.34 -12.88 -12.47
C GLU A 80 -20.71 -11.39 -12.61
N TRP A 81 -19.71 -10.51 -12.74
CA TRP A 81 -19.93 -9.06 -12.60
C TRP A 81 -20.54 -8.39 -13.83
N ILE A 82 -20.27 -8.90 -15.02
CA ILE A 82 -20.72 -8.31 -16.29
C ILE A 82 -22.24 -8.11 -16.37
N HIS A 83 -23.01 -9.01 -15.76
CA HIS A 83 -24.46 -8.91 -15.72
C HIS A 83 -24.94 -7.70 -14.91
N GLY A 84 -24.24 -7.36 -13.83
CA GLY A 84 -24.49 -6.16 -13.03
C GLY A 84 -24.09 -4.90 -13.77
N TRP A 85 -22.91 -4.90 -14.40
CA TRP A 85 -22.40 -3.75 -15.14
C TRP A 85 -23.29 -3.36 -16.32
N LYS A 86 -23.78 -4.34 -17.09
CA LYS A 86 -24.72 -4.08 -18.21
C LYS A 86 -26.03 -3.47 -17.72
N LYS A 87 -26.54 -3.88 -16.56
CA LYS A 87 -27.76 -3.29 -15.96
C LYS A 87 -27.55 -1.84 -15.49
N LYS A 88 -26.36 -1.53 -14.99
CA LYS A 88 -25.96 -0.17 -14.55
C LYS A 88 -25.35 0.69 -15.67
N ASN A 89 -25.48 0.26 -16.94
CA ASN A 89 -24.91 0.94 -18.11
C ASN A 89 -23.40 1.26 -17.98
N TRP A 90 -22.64 0.32 -17.40
CA TRP A 90 -21.19 0.42 -17.19
C TRP A 90 -20.73 1.60 -16.33
N LYS A 91 -21.63 2.17 -15.52
CA LYS A 91 -21.29 3.22 -14.57
C LYS A 91 -20.36 2.67 -13.47
N ASP A 92 -19.30 3.41 -13.15
CA ASP A 92 -18.30 3.10 -12.12
C ASP A 92 -17.48 1.81 -12.35
N VAL A 93 -17.35 1.36 -13.60
CA VAL A 93 -16.56 0.17 -13.97
C VAL A 93 -15.16 0.57 -14.44
N LYS A 94 -14.12 -0.08 -13.89
CA LYS A 94 -12.72 0.09 -14.37
C LYS A 94 -12.53 -0.59 -15.73
N ASN A 95 -11.85 0.08 -16.67
CA ASN A 95 -11.65 -0.39 -18.06
C ASN A 95 -12.95 -0.73 -18.82
N PRO A 96 -13.96 0.17 -18.84
CA PRO A 96 -15.25 -0.12 -19.45
C PRO A 96 -15.13 -0.34 -20.97
N ASP A 97 -14.13 0.28 -21.61
CA ASP A 97 -13.80 0.12 -23.02
C ASP A 97 -13.45 -1.33 -23.39
N LEU A 98 -12.57 -1.96 -22.62
CA LEU A 98 -12.14 -3.34 -22.85
C LEU A 98 -13.23 -4.34 -22.48
N TRP A 99 -13.96 -4.10 -21.39
CA TRP A 99 -15.08 -4.97 -21.02
C TRP A 99 -16.21 -4.98 -22.06
N GLN A 100 -16.55 -3.82 -22.62
CA GLN A 100 -17.52 -3.75 -23.72
C GLN A 100 -17.02 -4.48 -24.96
N LYS A 101 -15.72 -4.36 -25.30
CA LYS A 101 -15.10 -5.08 -26.42
C LYS A 101 -15.10 -6.60 -26.18
N LEU A 102 -14.80 -7.05 -24.97
CA LEU A 102 -14.80 -8.46 -24.58
C LEU A 102 -16.22 -9.05 -24.63
N ASP A 103 -17.21 -8.35 -24.08
CA ASP A 103 -18.63 -8.74 -24.13
C ASP A 103 -19.11 -8.94 -25.57
N ALA A 104 -18.85 -7.96 -26.43
CA ALA A 104 -19.21 -8.01 -27.84
C ALA A 104 -18.50 -9.17 -28.57
N THR A 105 -17.27 -9.47 -28.18
CA THR A 105 -16.48 -10.57 -28.76
C THR A 105 -17.00 -11.94 -28.33
N CYS A 106 -17.46 -12.07 -27.08
CA CYS A 106 -18.04 -13.30 -26.53
C CYS A 106 -19.47 -13.57 -27.00
N GLN A 107 -20.20 -12.52 -27.43
CA GLN A 107 -21.62 -12.63 -27.77
C GLN A 107 -21.88 -13.67 -28.88
N GLY A 108 -22.73 -14.66 -28.57
CA GLY A 108 -23.13 -15.71 -29.51
C GLY A 108 -22.13 -16.85 -29.69
N ARG A 109 -21.11 -16.94 -28.84
CA ARG A 109 -20.12 -18.04 -28.83
C ARG A 109 -20.34 -18.98 -27.64
N ASP A 110 -19.95 -20.26 -27.79
CA ASP A 110 -19.91 -21.25 -26.70
C ASP A 110 -18.51 -21.22 -26.05
N ILE A 111 -18.39 -20.50 -24.93
CA ILE A 111 -17.12 -20.28 -24.22
C ILE A 111 -17.23 -20.84 -22.80
N LYS A 112 -16.25 -21.65 -22.40
CA LYS A 112 -16.03 -22.09 -21.02
C LYS A 112 -14.78 -21.44 -20.46
N TRP A 113 -14.92 -20.82 -19.29
CA TRP A 113 -13.83 -20.17 -18.58
C TRP A 113 -13.36 -21.05 -17.42
N HIS A 114 -12.05 -21.23 -17.31
CA HIS A 114 -11.40 -21.95 -16.23
C HIS A 114 -10.33 -21.05 -15.60
N TRP A 115 -10.33 -20.99 -14.28
CA TRP A 115 -9.25 -20.36 -13.55
C TRP A 115 -8.18 -21.41 -13.25
N VAL A 116 -6.92 -21.04 -13.45
CA VAL A 116 -5.74 -21.83 -13.07
C VAL A 116 -4.86 -20.99 -12.16
N LYS A 117 -4.14 -21.64 -11.26
CA LYS A 117 -3.19 -20.93 -10.42
C LYS A 117 -1.94 -20.55 -11.24
N GLY A 118 -1.61 -19.27 -11.28
CA GLY A 118 -0.37 -18.77 -11.91
C GLY A 118 0.88 -19.44 -11.31
N HIS A 119 1.89 -19.65 -12.15
CA HIS A 119 3.18 -20.28 -11.80
C HIS A 119 3.10 -21.64 -11.07
N ALA A 120 2.02 -22.40 -11.26
CA ALA A 120 1.81 -23.71 -10.63
C ALA A 120 2.28 -24.90 -11.48
N GLY A 121 3.14 -24.69 -12.50
CA GLY A 121 3.63 -25.77 -13.36
C GLY A 121 2.66 -26.16 -14.49
N HIS A 122 1.72 -25.30 -14.88
CA HIS A 122 0.76 -25.59 -15.95
C HIS A 122 1.34 -25.17 -17.31
N PRO A 123 1.73 -26.11 -18.21
CA PRO A 123 2.54 -25.77 -19.39
C PRO A 123 1.88 -24.76 -20.35
N GLY A 124 0.55 -24.79 -20.45
CA GLY A 124 -0.19 -23.85 -21.28
C GLY A 124 -0.21 -22.42 -20.71
N ASN A 125 -0.28 -22.27 -19.39
CA ASN A 125 -0.29 -20.96 -18.74
C ASN A 125 1.11 -20.35 -18.75
N GLU A 126 2.15 -21.15 -18.47
CA GLU A 126 3.54 -20.70 -18.59
C GLU A 126 3.89 -20.25 -20.01
N MET A 127 3.31 -20.88 -21.03
CA MET A 127 3.45 -20.42 -22.41
C MET A 127 2.76 -19.07 -22.64
N ALA A 128 1.58 -18.83 -22.04
CA ALA A 128 0.89 -17.55 -22.16
C ALA A 128 1.67 -16.42 -21.46
N ASP A 129 2.20 -16.68 -20.26
CA ASP A 129 3.09 -15.77 -19.51
C ASP A 129 4.36 -15.42 -20.32
N GLN A 130 5.01 -16.42 -20.91
CA GLN A 130 6.17 -16.21 -21.79
C GLN A 130 5.82 -15.32 -22.99
N LEU A 131 4.64 -15.52 -23.58
CA LEU A 131 4.17 -14.71 -24.70
C LEU A 131 3.85 -13.28 -24.27
N ALA A 132 3.26 -13.07 -23.09
CA ALA A 132 2.99 -11.75 -22.55
C ALA A 132 4.30 -10.97 -22.33
N ASN A 133 5.31 -11.60 -21.72
CA ASN A 133 6.63 -11.01 -21.55
C ASN A 133 7.33 -10.71 -22.89
N GLN A 134 7.22 -11.62 -23.86
CA GLN A 134 7.72 -11.38 -25.22
C GLN A 134 7.05 -10.17 -25.87
N GLY A 135 5.73 -10.01 -25.69
CA GLY A 135 4.96 -8.88 -26.21
C GLY A 135 5.43 -7.54 -25.66
N ALA A 136 5.75 -7.49 -24.36
CA ALA A 136 6.34 -6.31 -23.72
C ALA A 136 7.74 -5.99 -24.30
N ASP A 137 8.60 -7.00 -24.44
CA ASP A 137 9.95 -6.82 -24.99
C ASP A 137 9.96 -6.35 -26.46
N GLU A 138 9.06 -6.89 -27.29
CA GLU A 138 8.90 -6.45 -28.67
C GLU A 138 8.43 -5.00 -28.76
N THR A 139 7.55 -4.60 -27.85
CA THR A 139 7.06 -3.23 -27.74
C THR A 139 8.19 -2.28 -27.35
N LEU A 140 8.98 -2.62 -26.33
CA LEU A 140 10.16 -1.85 -25.93
C LEU A 140 11.18 -1.67 -27.07
N LYS A 141 11.44 -2.73 -27.84
CA LYS A 141 12.34 -2.67 -29.00
C LYS A 141 11.78 -1.77 -30.11
N LYS A 142 10.46 -1.83 -30.37
CA LYS A 142 9.80 -0.94 -31.33
C LYS A 142 9.92 0.51 -30.88
N SER A 143 9.67 0.80 -29.61
CA SER A 143 9.71 2.16 -29.06
C SER A 143 11.13 2.74 -29.09
N LYS A 144 12.17 1.96 -28.75
CA LYS A 144 13.58 2.35 -28.92
C LYS A 144 13.97 2.60 -30.38
N SER A 145 13.48 1.77 -31.32
CA SER A 145 13.76 1.96 -32.74
C SER A 145 13.12 3.22 -33.33
N VAL A 146 11.92 3.60 -32.84
CA VAL A 146 11.23 4.84 -33.25
C VAL A 146 11.96 6.06 -32.69
N THR A 147 12.45 6.02 -31.45
CA THR A 147 13.26 7.10 -30.86
C THR A 147 14.57 7.30 -31.64
N ALA A 148 15.27 6.23 -32.01
CA ALA A 148 16.51 6.30 -32.80
C ALA A 148 16.32 6.85 -34.23
N ILE A 149 15.14 6.62 -34.85
CA ILE A 149 14.79 7.21 -36.16
C ILE A 149 14.44 8.70 -36.02
N THR A 150 13.89 9.09 -34.87
CA THR A 150 13.49 10.48 -34.58
C THR A 150 14.70 11.35 -34.20
N GLU A 151 15.69 10.77 -33.50
CA GLU A 151 16.99 11.40 -33.20
C GLU A 151 17.85 11.60 -34.46
N ASN A 152 17.85 10.66 -35.40
CA ASN A 152 18.60 10.79 -36.67
C ASN A 152 18.12 11.95 -37.58
N LYS A 153 16.99 12.61 -37.28
CA LYS A 153 16.49 13.79 -38.00
C LYS A 153 16.84 15.14 -37.35
N LYS A 154 17.45 15.16 -36.16
CA LYS A 154 17.82 16.41 -35.46
C LYS A 154 19.29 16.36 -35.00
N LYS A 155 20.16 16.97 -35.83
CA LYS A 155 21.55 17.43 -35.56
C LYS A 155 22.58 16.29 -35.39
N SER A 156 23.73 16.24 -36.06
CA SER A 156 24.69 17.26 -36.54
C SER A 156 25.21 18.20 -35.45
N GLU A 157 25.95 17.67 -34.49
CA GLU A 157 27.28 18.12 -34.02
C GLU A 157 27.75 17.20 -32.87
N PRO A 158 29.07 16.95 -32.70
CA PRO A 158 29.58 15.99 -31.73
C PRO A 158 29.68 16.62 -30.34
N ASP A 159 28.96 16.05 -29.37
CA ASP A 159 29.07 16.45 -27.96
C ASP A 159 30.23 15.72 -27.28
N TRP A 160 30.96 16.49 -26.48
CA TRP A 160 32.34 16.24 -26.03
C TRP A 160 32.37 15.53 -24.67
N LEU A 161 31.53 14.50 -24.52
CA LEU A 161 31.32 13.79 -23.25
C LEU A 161 31.39 12.25 -23.39
N LEU A 162 32.15 11.76 -24.38
CA LEU A 162 32.34 10.33 -24.67
C LEU A 162 33.80 9.87 -24.64
N ASP A 163 34.72 10.70 -24.13
CA ASP A 163 36.10 10.30 -23.84
C ASP A 163 36.39 10.49 -22.34
N ASP A 164 35.82 9.60 -21.51
CA ASP A 164 36.33 9.37 -20.15
C ASP A 164 37.32 8.18 -20.17
N PRO A 165 38.63 8.41 -19.94
CA PRO A 165 39.68 7.39 -20.01
C PRO A 165 39.77 6.46 -18.79
N PHE A 166 38.79 6.46 -17.88
CA PHE A 166 38.73 5.53 -16.75
C PHE A 166 37.63 4.49 -16.94
N GLY A 167 37.97 3.42 -17.66
CA GLY A 167 37.09 2.27 -17.89
C GLY A 167 36.58 1.62 -16.61
N LEU A 168 35.33 1.94 -16.26
CA LEU A 168 34.50 1.21 -15.32
C LEU A 168 33.27 0.70 -16.08
N ASP A 169 33.42 -0.45 -16.72
CA ASP A 169 32.30 -1.28 -17.14
C ASP A 169 31.56 -1.74 -15.87
N LEU A 170 30.33 -1.28 -15.68
CA LEU A 170 29.38 -1.89 -14.76
C LEU A 170 28.41 -2.77 -15.55
N VAL A 171 28.37 -4.00 -15.09
CA VAL A 171 27.64 -5.16 -15.57
C VAL A 171 26.15 -4.99 -15.24
N ASP A 172 25.30 -5.31 -16.22
CA ASP A 172 23.88 -5.62 -15.99
C ASP A 172 23.72 -6.73 -14.95
N SER A 173 22.78 -6.58 -14.01
CA SER A 173 21.59 -7.44 -13.91
C SER A 173 20.92 -7.36 -12.53
N GLU A 174 19.59 -7.45 -12.57
CA GLU A 174 18.66 -7.74 -11.47
C GLU A 174 18.35 -6.59 -10.50
N GLU A 175 17.23 -5.88 -10.76
CA GLU A 175 16.21 -5.49 -9.76
C GLU A 175 15.14 -4.61 -10.43
N GLU A 176 14.14 -5.21 -11.07
CA GLU A 176 12.92 -4.51 -11.49
C GLU A 176 11.70 -5.40 -11.23
N LEU A 177 11.16 -5.35 -10.01
CA LEU A 177 9.78 -5.73 -9.69
C LEU A 177 9.44 -5.13 -8.31
N GLU A 178 9.00 -3.86 -8.26
CA GLU A 178 8.12 -3.32 -7.20
C GLU A 178 7.87 -1.80 -7.30
N GLU A 179 7.38 -1.33 -8.44
CA GLU A 179 6.73 -0.01 -8.47
C GLU A 179 5.43 -0.11 -9.26
N SER A 180 4.35 -0.45 -8.55
CA SER A 180 2.99 -0.31 -9.05
C SER A 180 1.96 -0.34 -7.92
N MET A 181 1.82 0.76 -7.18
CA MET A 181 0.55 1.16 -6.55
C MET A 181 0.77 2.44 -5.76
N GLU A 182 0.67 3.59 -6.44
CA GLU A 182 0.44 4.86 -5.74
C GLU A 182 -0.03 5.98 -6.68
N MET A 183 -1.13 5.78 -7.41
CA MET A 183 -1.87 6.91 -8.02
C MET A 183 -3.34 6.55 -8.24
N ALA A 184 -4.20 6.84 -7.27
CA ALA A 184 -5.62 7.11 -7.50
C ALA A 184 -6.28 7.57 -6.19
N GLU A 185 -6.12 8.84 -5.81
CA GLU A 185 -7.04 9.52 -4.89
C GLU A 185 -6.81 11.04 -4.94
N GLU A 186 -7.16 11.66 -6.08
CA GLU A 186 -7.51 13.07 -6.13
C GLU A 186 -8.76 13.23 -7.00
N GLU A 187 -9.65 14.13 -6.55
CA GLU A 187 -10.88 14.62 -7.17
C GLU A 187 -12.19 13.86 -6.88
N MET A 188 -12.98 14.36 -5.92
CA MET A 188 -14.19 15.17 -6.21
C MET A 188 -14.93 15.56 -4.91
N GLU A 189 -14.69 16.79 -4.45
CA GLU A 189 -15.71 17.57 -3.74
C GLU A 189 -16.40 18.49 -4.75
N GLN A 190 -17.71 18.37 -4.93
CA GLN A 190 -18.66 19.49 -4.83
C GLN A 190 -20.11 19.12 -5.23
N THR A 191 -21.01 19.67 -4.41
CA THR A 191 -22.43 20.01 -4.63
C THR A 191 -23.49 18.93 -4.43
N GLU A 192 -24.34 19.12 -3.40
CA GLU A 192 -25.68 19.68 -3.59
C GLU A 192 -26.28 20.24 -2.28
N ASN A 193 -26.85 21.44 -2.38
CA ASN A 193 -27.78 22.08 -1.45
C ASN A 193 -29.21 21.77 -1.91
N LEU A 194 -30.16 21.49 -0.99
CA LEU A 194 -31.41 22.26 -0.86
C LEU A 194 -32.30 21.80 0.34
N GLU A 195 -32.54 22.76 1.23
CA GLU A 195 -33.80 23.16 1.88
C GLU A 195 -34.68 22.22 2.77
N THR A 196 -34.60 22.53 4.08
CA THR A 196 -35.66 22.85 5.06
C THR A 196 -36.78 21.85 5.39
N THR A 197 -36.94 21.56 6.69
CA THR A 197 -38.13 21.95 7.48
C THR A 197 -37.88 21.82 8.99
N GLU A 198 -38.21 22.87 9.73
CA GLU A 198 -38.33 22.90 11.19
C GLU A 198 -39.58 22.12 11.64
N ASN A 199 -39.49 21.27 12.67
CA ASN A 199 -40.12 21.55 13.97
C ASN A 199 -40.04 20.40 15.00
N THR A 200 -40.02 20.86 16.25
CA THR A 200 -40.52 20.27 17.51
C THR A 200 -39.73 19.15 18.19
N ASP A 201 -38.98 19.59 19.20
CA ASP A 201 -38.90 19.05 20.57
C ASP A 201 -39.80 17.84 20.87
N GLU A 202 -39.16 16.74 21.29
CA GLU A 202 -39.64 15.99 22.45
C GLU A 202 -38.44 15.38 23.17
N SER A 203 -38.12 16.00 24.31
CA SER A 203 -37.18 15.49 25.30
C SER A 203 -37.74 14.22 25.94
N ALA A 204 -37.09 13.08 25.71
CA ALA A 204 -37.27 11.89 26.54
C ALA A 204 -35.92 11.54 27.17
N SER A 205 -35.79 11.94 28.42
CA SER A 205 -34.77 11.48 29.36
C SER A 205 -34.75 9.95 29.43
N VAL A 206 -33.68 9.34 28.94
CA VAL A 206 -33.34 7.96 29.29
C VAL A 206 -32.11 7.98 30.16
N THR A 207 -32.36 7.62 31.40
CA THR A 207 -31.43 7.46 32.51
C THR A 207 -30.31 6.50 32.16
N SER A 208 -29.12 6.90 32.54
CA SER A 208 -27.90 6.10 32.66
C SER A 208 -28.18 4.75 33.33
N ASP A 209 -28.12 3.67 32.55
CA ASP A 209 -27.88 2.33 33.07
C ASP A 209 -26.56 1.82 32.50
N SER A 210 -25.72 1.36 33.41
CA SER A 210 -24.41 0.78 33.21
C SER A 210 -24.41 -0.28 32.11
N THR A 211 -23.68 -0.01 31.03
CA THR A 211 -23.40 -0.96 29.95
C THR A 211 -22.63 -2.16 30.48
N GLU A 212 -23.34 -3.29 30.65
CA GLU A 212 -22.71 -4.60 30.75
C GLU A 212 -21.98 -4.86 29.42
N LEU A 213 -20.65 -4.70 29.42
CA LEU A 213 -19.79 -4.99 28.27
C LEU A 213 -20.04 -6.42 27.75
N HIS A 214 -20.18 -6.57 26.43
CA HIS A 214 -20.40 -7.88 25.81
C HIS A 214 -19.27 -8.85 26.19
N PRO A 215 -19.56 -10.12 26.57
CA PRO A 215 -18.58 -11.05 27.16
C PRO A 215 -17.42 -11.46 26.25
N GLN A 216 -17.40 -11.00 25.00
CA GLN A 216 -16.38 -11.31 23.99
C GLN A 216 -15.58 -10.08 23.56
N ILE A 217 -15.83 -8.92 24.18
CA ILE A 217 -14.94 -7.75 24.08
C ILE A 217 -13.79 -7.99 25.07
N VAL A 218 -12.59 -8.22 24.56
CA VAL A 218 -11.40 -8.37 25.40
C VAL A 218 -10.70 -7.03 25.48
N ILE A 219 -10.93 -6.30 26.56
CA ILE A 219 -10.16 -5.10 26.91
C ILE A 219 -9.19 -5.47 28.02
N THR A 220 -7.90 -5.41 27.71
CA THR A 220 -6.83 -5.56 28.70
C THR A 220 -6.57 -4.18 29.31
N PRO A 221 -6.65 -4.02 30.65
CA PRO A 221 -6.36 -2.75 31.29
C PRO A 221 -4.86 -2.42 31.23
N PRO A 222 -4.48 -1.12 31.29
CA PRO A 222 -3.08 -0.73 31.31
C PRO A 222 -2.37 -1.30 32.54
N THR A 223 -1.20 -1.88 32.31
CA THR A 223 -0.31 -2.35 33.39
C THR A 223 0.58 -1.21 33.90
N LEU A 224 0.80 -0.18 33.08
CA LEU A 224 1.61 0.99 33.40
C LEU A 224 0.74 2.25 33.39
N GLU A 225 0.74 2.98 34.51
CA GLU A 225 0.13 4.32 34.56
C GLU A 225 1.10 5.35 33.98
N LEU A 226 0.85 5.75 32.72
CA LEU A 226 1.60 6.78 32.01
C LEU A 226 0.69 7.95 31.66
N HIS A 227 1.22 9.17 31.73
CA HIS A 227 0.50 10.39 31.35
C HIS A 227 1.10 10.95 30.05
N GLY A 228 0.25 11.29 29.09
CA GLY A 228 0.65 11.85 27.79
C GLY A 228 -0.46 11.72 26.75
N PRO A 229 -0.21 12.19 25.51
CA PRO A 229 -1.11 11.91 24.39
C PRO A 229 -1.19 10.39 24.16
N ARG A 230 -2.40 9.88 23.99
CA ARG A 230 -2.64 8.45 23.75
C ARG A 230 -2.41 8.17 22.27
N GLN A 231 -1.54 7.20 21.99
CA GLN A 231 -1.30 6.68 20.66
C GLN A 231 -1.84 5.25 20.61
N LEU A 232 -2.70 4.95 19.65
CA LEU A 232 -3.31 3.64 19.48
C LEU A 232 -2.81 3.05 18.17
N ILE A 233 -2.11 1.93 18.28
CA ILE A 233 -1.64 1.21 17.11
C ILE A 233 -2.72 0.21 16.76
N LEU A 234 -3.27 0.34 15.56
CA LEU A 234 -4.50 -0.33 15.14
C LEU A 234 -4.28 -1.12 13.85
N ASP A 235 -4.91 -2.27 13.79
CA ASP A 235 -5.01 -3.11 12.61
C ASP A 235 -6.43 -3.74 12.57
N THR A 236 -6.92 -4.02 11.37
CA THR A 236 -8.24 -4.62 11.17
C THR A 236 -8.21 -5.74 10.15
N GLU A 237 -8.94 -6.82 10.45
CA GLU A 237 -9.25 -7.86 9.45
C GLU A 237 -10.65 -7.67 8.91
N THR A 238 -10.82 -7.94 7.62
CA THR A 238 -12.06 -7.68 6.89
C THR A 238 -12.45 -8.88 6.05
N THR A 239 -13.73 -8.97 5.66
CA THR A 239 -14.19 -10.03 4.73
C THR A 239 -13.57 -9.89 3.33
N GLY A 240 -13.05 -8.72 2.98
CA GLY A 240 -12.51 -8.42 1.65
C GLY A 240 -12.00 -6.98 1.59
N PHE A 241 -11.51 -6.55 0.41
CA PHE A 241 -10.78 -5.30 0.29
C PHE A 241 -11.66 -4.06 0.04
N TYR A 242 -12.96 -4.22 -0.24
CA TYR A 242 -13.79 -3.14 -0.77
C TYR A 242 -14.95 -2.78 0.17
N TYR A 243 -14.75 -1.75 1.00
CA TYR A 243 -15.80 -1.23 1.90
C TYR A 243 -17.07 -0.78 1.15
N GLN A 244 -16.94 -0.34 -0.10
CA GLN A 244 -18.07 0.09 -0.95
C GLN A 244 -18.91 -1.09 -1.47
N ASP A 245 -18.31 -2.25 -1.68
CA ASP A 245 -18.98 -3.45 -2.19
C ASP A 245 -19.64 -4.27 -1.06
N GLY A 246 -19.70 -3.70 0.14
CA GLY A 246 -20.35 -4.33 1.29
C GLY A 246 -19.45 -5.33 2.02
N ASP A 247 -18.13 -5.21 1.89
CA ASP A 247 -17.21 -5.84 2.84
C ASP A 247 -17.36 -5.23 4.23
N ARG A 248 -17.06 -6.06 5.24
CA ARG A 248 -17.33 -5.78 6.65
C ARG A 248 -16.08 -6.11 7.46
N ILE A 249 -15.91 -5.41 8.57
CA ILE A 249 -14.87 -5.71 9.55
C ILE A 249 -15.24 -6.99 10.31
N ILE A 250 -14.25 -7.88 10.52
CA ILE A 250 -14.39 -9.14 11.26
C ILE A 250 -13.50 -9.24 12.48
N GLU A 251 -12.42 -8.46 12.54
CA GLU A 251 -11.53 -8.37 13.69
C GLU A 251 -11.00 -6.94 13.82
N VAL A 252 -10.92 -6.45 15.05
CA VAL A 252 -10.27 -5.19 15.39
C VAL A 252 -9.28 -5.46 16.51
N GLY A 253 -8.02 -5.08 16.29
CA GLY A 253 -6.96 -5.12 17.27
C GLY A 253 -6.38 -3.73 17.43
N ALA A 254 -6.34 -3.22 18.66
CA ALA A 254 -5.59 -2.00 18.94
C ALA A 254 -4.86 -2.08 20.27
N ILE A 255 -3.63 -1.57 20.29
CA ILE A 255 -2.77 -1.52 21.47
C ILE A 255 -2.42 -0.09 21.81
N GLU A 256 -2.36 0.21 23.11
CA GLU A 256 -2.08 1.55 23.59
C GLU A 256 -0.60 1.77 23.87
N MET A 257 -0.14 2.92 23.40
CA MET A 257 1.19 3.45 23.59
C MET A 257 1.11 4.88 24.09
N ILE A 258 1.92 5.19 25.12
CA ILE A 258 2.07 6.55 25.65
C ILE A 258 3.56 6.83 25.78
N ASN A 259 4.01 7.98 25.28
CA ASN A 259 5.42 8.39 25.32
C ASN A 259 6.37 7.30 24.81
N ARG A 260 6.03 6.65 23.69
CA ARG A 260 6.81 5.57 23.06
C ARG A 260 6.99 4.31 23.92
N LYS A 261 6.12 4.11 24.92
CA LYS A 261 6.07 2.90 25.74
C LYS A 261 4.67 2.29 25.66
N LEU A 262 4.61 1.00 25.39
CA LEU A 262 3.36 0.24 25.45
C LEU A 262 2.85 0.23 26.89
N THR A 263 1.59 0.63 27.11
CA THR A 263 0.99 0.65 28.45
C THR A 263 0.56 -0.75 28.92
N GLY A 264 0.45 -1.67 27.97
CA GLY A 264 -0.15 -3.00 28.16
C GLY A 264 -1.67 -2.99 27.99
N SER A 265 -2.29 -1.82 27.78
CA SER A 265 -3.71 -1.75 27.43
C SER A 265 -3.90 -2.17 25.97
N SER A 266 -4.88 -3.02 25.73
CA SER A 266 -5.25 -3.46 24.39
C SER A 266 -6.75 -3.71 24.31
N ILE A 267 -7.30 -3.51 23.11
CA ILE A 267 -8.67 -3.89 22.77
C ILE A 267 -8.59 -4.89 21.63
N HIS A 268 -9.26 -6.02 21.80
CA HIS A 268 -9.32 -7.08 20.81
C HIS A 268 -10.74 -7.60 20.71
N ILE A 269 -11.32 -7.49 19.53
CA ILE A 269 -12.73 -7.80 19.29
C ILE A 269 -12.85 -8.55 17.97
N TYR A 270 -13.52 -9.70 18.00
CA TYR A 270 -14.05 -10.36 16.81
C TYR A 270 -15.49 -9.94 16.58
N ILE A 271 -15.85 -9.72 15.31
CA ILE A 271 -17.11 -9.13 14.91
C ILE A 271 -17.80 -10.06 13.92
N ASN A 272 -19.10 -10.29 14.13
CA ASN A 272 -19.91 -11.02 13.17
C ASN A 272 -20.34 -10.09 12.02
N PRO A 273 -19.89 -10.34 10.77
CA PRO A 273 -20.14 -9.44 9.64
C PRO A 273 -21.55 -9.59 9.05
N LYS A 274 -22.37 -10.54 9.53
CA LYS A 274 -23.66 -10.97 8.93
C LYS A 274 -23.56 -11.38 7.45
N LYS A 275 -22.36 -11.67 6.95
CA LYS A 275 -22.09 -12.13 5.58
C LYS A 275 -21.00 -13.21 5.57
N PRO A 276 -20.88 -13.97 4.47
CA PRO A 276 -19.79 -14.90 4.31
C PRO A 276 -18.43 -14.17 4.29
N VAL A 277 -17.44 -14.73 4.98
CA VAL A 277 -16.06 -14.22 5.02
C VAL A 277 -15.39 -14.39 3.64
N GLY A 278 -15.59 -15.53 2.98
CA GLY A 278 -15.14 -15.74 1.59
C GLY A 278 -13.67 -16.13 1.47
N ASP A 279 -12.96 -15.59 0.49
CA ASP A 279 -11.57 -15.97 0.20
C ASP A 279 -10.54 -15.40 1.20
N SER A 280 -10.95 -14.40 1.99
CA SER A 280 -10.14 -13.74 3.02
C SER A 280 -9.71 -14.70 4.15
N VAL A 281 -10.45 -15.80 4.34
CA VAL A 281 -10.08 -16.92 5.25
C VAL A 281 -8.65 -17.41 4.98
N ASN A 282 -8.17 -17.35 3.73
CA ASN A 282 -6.81 -17.78 3.40
C ASN A 282 -5.70 -16.85 3.95
N VAL A 283 -6.06 -15.63 4.33
CA VAL A 283 -5.13 -14.59 4.83
C VAL A 283 -5.06 -14.64 6.36
N HIS A 284 -6.22 -14.58 7.03
CA HIS A 284 -6.33 -14.47 8.48
C HIS A 284 -6.81 -15.76 9.18
N GLY A 285 -7.24 -16.80 8.43
CA GLY A 285 -7.67 -18.08 9.00
C GLY A 285 -9.02 -18.07 9.74
N ILE A 286 -9.58 -16.89 10.01
CA ILE A 286 -10.91 -16.70 10.62
C ILE A 286 -12.00 -17.29 9.72
N THR A 287 -12.78 -18.24 10.25
CA THR A 287 -13.86 -18.94 9.54
C THR A 287 -15.24 -18.36 9.85
N ASP A 288 -16.21 -18.59 8.95
CA ASP A 288 -17.61 -18.22 9.17
C ASP A 288 -18.18 -18.85 10.44
N GLU A 289 -17.85 -20.11 10.72
CA GLU A 289 -18.30 -20.81 11.93
C GLU A 289 -17.77 -20.16 13.21
N PHE A 290 -16.55 -19.62 13.17
CA PHE A 290 -15.95 -18.93 14.30
C PHE A 290 -16.59 -17.57 14.58
N LEU A 291 -17.11 -16.88 13.55
CA LEU A 291 -17.71 -15.56 13.70
C LEU A 291 -19.21 -15.59 14.04
N GLN A 292 -19.87 -16.73 13.92
CA GLN A 292 -21.33 -16.84 14.12
C GLN A 292 -21.80 -16.43 15.52
N ASP A 293 -21.00 -16.72 16.56
CA ASP A 293 -21.31 -16.41 17.95
C ASP A 293 -20.77 -15.05 18.41
N LYS A 294 -20.14 -14.29 17.50
CA LYS A 294 -19.52 -12.98 17.77
C LYS A 294 -20.52 -11.84 17.75
N PRO A 295 -20.29 -10.75 18.53
CA PRO A 295 -21.18 -9.60 18.54
C PRO A 295 -21.20 -8.91 17.18
N LEU A 296 -22.29 -8.21 16.91
CA LEU A 296 -22.43 -7.36 15.75
C LEU A 296 -21.67 -6.05 15.95
N PHE A 297 -21.31 -5.39 14.84
CA PHE A 297 -20.64 -4.09 14.91
C PHE A 297 -21.45 -3.06 15.71
N GLU A 298 -22.77 -3.04 15.55
CA GLU A 298 -23.68 -2.14 16.28
C GLU A 298 -23.56 -2.30 17.80
N GLU A 299 -23.34 -3.52 18.29
CA GLU A 299 -23.25 -3.83 19.72
C GLU A 299 -21.91 -3.40 20.34
N ILE A 300 -20.84 -3.37 19.53
CA ILE A 300 -19.49 -2.99 19.98
C ILE A 300 -19.12 -1.55 19.64
N SER A 301 -19.90 -0.89 18.77
CA SER A 301 -19.62 0.44 18.22
C SER A 301 -19.36 1.48 19.30
N GLN A 302 -20.22 1.60 20.31
CA GLN A 302 -20.03 2.57 21.40
C GLN A 302 -18.71 2.36 22.14
N VAL A 303 -18.41 1.12 22.51
CA VAL A 303 -17.20 0.78 23.28
C VAL A 303 -15.94 1.05 22.46
N LEU A 304 -15.96 0.67 21.19
CA LEU A 304 -14.83 0.90 20.30
C LEU A 304 -14.63 2.39 20.01
N PHE A 305 -15.72 3.14 19.79
CA PHE A 305 -15.66 4.58 19.56
C PHE A 305 -15.08 5.30 20.78
N ASP A 306 -15.57 4.99 21.99
CA ASP A 306 -15.07 5.59 23.24
C ASP A 306 -13.59 5.26 23.50
N TYR A 307 -13.14 4.07 23.08
CA TYR A 307 -11.73 3.68 23.22
C TYR A 307 -10.81 4.47 22.27
N LEU A 308 -11.24 4.67 21.03
CA LEU A 308 -10.48 5.32 19.96
C LEU A 308 -10.52 6.86 20.04
N GLN A 309 -11.62 7.43 20.51
CA GLN A 309 -11.86 8.87 20.50
C GLN A 309 -10.75 9.65 21.24
N GLY A 310 -10.22 10.70 20.58
CA GLY A 310 -9.22 11.60 21.17
C GLY A 310 -7.81 11.02 21.27
N ALA A 311 -7.54 9.88 20.64
CA ALA A 311 -6.21 9.31 20.50
C ALA A 311 -5.66 9.54 19.07
N GLU A 312 -4.34 9.46 18.92
CA GLU A 312 -3.68 9.34 17.63
C GLU A 312 -3.72 7.86 17.18
N ILE A 313 -4.30 7.58 16.01
CA ILE A 313 -4.36 6.25 15.42
C ILE A 313 -3.15 6.06 14.52
N ILE A 314 -2.38 5.01 14.79
CA ILE A 314 -1.21 4.61 14.02
C ILE A 314 -1.53 3.28 13.35
N ALA A 315 -1.61 3.25 12.02
CA ALA A 315 -1.92 2.04 11.26
C ALA A 315 -0.97 1.89 10.06
N HIS A 316 -0.92 0.71 9.45
CA HIS A 316 -0.11 0.45 8.27
C HIS A 316 -1.01 0.41 7.04
N ASN A 317 -0.88 1.40 6.15
CA ASN A 317 -1.88 1.71 5.13
C ASN A 317 -3.19 2.23 5.77
N ALA A 318 -3.07 3.23 6.65
CA ALA A 318 -4.16 3.71 7.49
C ALA A 318 -5.46 4.08 6.73
N THR A 319 -5.35 4.51 5.47
CA THR A 319 -6.50 4.78 4.60
C THR A 319 -7.44 3.58 4.49
N PHE A 320 -6.91 2.35 4.49
CA PHE A 320 -7.71 1.13 4.44
C PHE A 320 -8.58 0.96 5.70
N ASP A 321 -7.95 0.87 6.87
CA ASP A 321 -8.65 0.67 8.15
C ASP A 321 -9.64 1.79 8.44
N MET A 322 -9.23 3.04 8.22
CA MET A 322 -10.07 4.22 8.47
C MET A 322 -11.31 4.24 7.59
N ASN A 323 -11.20 3.87 6.31
CA ASN A 323 -12.35 3.80 5.42
C ASN A 323 -13.38 2.74 5.87
N PHE A 324 -12.91 1.59 6.34
CA PHE A 324 -13.79 0.54 6.88
C PHE A 324 -14.44 0.97 8.20
N LEU A 325 -13.66 1.52 9.12
CA LEU A 325 -14.16 1.99 10.41
C LEU A 325 -15.16 3.14 10.23
N ASP A 326 -14.84 4.16 9.43
CA ASP A 326 -15.74 5.30 9.17
C ASP A 326 -17.07 4.83 8.58
N MET A 327 -17.04 3.84 7.68
CA MET A 327 -18.24 3.29 7.08
C MET A 327 -19.11 2.53 8.10
N GLU A 328 -18.51 1.72 8.97
CA GLU A 328 -19.25 0.97 9.99
C GLU A 328 -19.75 1.89 11.13
N PHE A 329 -18.97 2.90 11.53
CA PHE A 329 -19.39 3.92 12.50
C PHE A 329 -20.54 4.78 11.98
N LYS A 330 -20.48 5.22 10.72
CA LYS A 330 -21.60 5.93 10.07
C LYS A 330 -22.87 5.09 10.05
N ARG A 331 -22.76 3.76 9.83
CA ARG A 331 -23.92 2.85 9.90
C ARG A 331 -24.48 2.72 11.32
N ALA A 332 -23.63 2.75 12.33
CA ALA A 332 -24.02 2.72 13.74
C ALA A 332 -24.53 4.08 14.26
N GLY A 333 -24.45 5.15 13.47
CA GLY A 333 -24.94 6.49 13.82
C GLY A 333 -23.91 7.42 14.47
N PHE A 334 -22.62 7.09 14.39
CA PHE A 334 -21.52 7.90 14.89
C PHE A 334 -20.96 8.83 13.79
N VAL A 335 -20.22 9.86 14.22
CA VAL A 335 -19.41 10.71 13.34
C VAL A 335 -18.22 9.91 12.78
N ALA A 336 -17.61 10.41 11.70
CA ALA A 336 -16.40 9.79 11.16
C ALA A 336 -15.26 9.88 12.20
N LEU A 337 -14.47 8.81 12.33
CA LEU A 337 -13.32 8.80 13.25
C LEU A 337 -12.27 9.84 12.85
N SER A 338 -12.17 10.13 11.55
CA SER A 338 -11.32 11.19 11.00
C SER A 338 -11.62 12.59 11.56
N GLU A 339 -12.80 12.83 12.15
CA GLU A 339 -13.16 14.09 12.80
C GLU A 339 -12.71 14.17 14.27
N VAL A 340 -12.44 13.02 14.90
CA VAL A 340 -12.21 12.91 16.35
C VAL A 340 -10.84 12.32 16.73
N CYS A 341 -10.10 11.81 15.75
CA CYS A 341 -8.79 11.20 15.93
C CYS A 341 -7.79 11.78 14.93
N GLU A 342 -6.53 11.92 15.37
CA GLU A 342 -5.41 12.14 14.46
C GLU A 342 -5.00 10.79 13.85
N VAL A 343 -4.61 10.76 12.58
CA VAL A 343 -4.25 9.52 11.89
C VAL A 343 -2.84 9.63 11.33
N THR A 344 -2.02 8.63 11.66
CA THR A 344 -0.64 8.50 11.20
C THR A 344 -0.50 7.21 10.40
N ASP A 345 -0.19 7.34 9.11
CA ASP A 345 0.08 6.20 8.24
C ASP A 345 1.56 5.80 8.25
N THR A 346 1.84 4.64 8.83
CA THR A 346 3.19 4.10 8.90
C THR A 346 3.72 3.62 7.55
N LEU A 347 2.85 3.31 6.58
CA LEU A 347 3.28 2.94 5.23
C LEU A 347 3.85 4.16 4.52
N ALA A 348 3.16 5.30 4.55
CA ALA A 348 3.70 6.58 4.05
C ALA A 348 5.03 6.95 4.72
N MET A 349 5.13 6.78 6.06
CA MET A 349 6.39 6.98 6.78
C MET A 349 7.50 6.04 6.29
N ALA A 350 7.18 4.76 6.06
CA ALA A 350 8.13 3.77 5.59
C ALA A 350 8.61 4.07 4.17
N LYS A 351 7.70 4.50 3.28
CA LYS A 351 8.01 4.92 1.91
C LYS A 351 8.92 6.14 1.87
N SER A 352 8.68 7.13 2.73
CA SER A 352 9.55 8.30 2.86
C SER A 352 10.95 7.92 3.36
N LYS A 353 11.05 6.99 4.32
CA LYS A 353 12.32 6.58 4.92
C LYS A 353 13.12 5.61 4.03
N HIS A 354 12.41 4.79 3.24
CA HIS A 354 12.99 3.75 2.37
C HIS A 354 12.36 3.81 0.98
N PRO A 355 12.68 4.87 0.20
CA PRO A 355 12.15 5.03 -1.15
C PRO A 355 12.66 3.92 -2.08
N GLY A 356 11.81 3.44 -2.99
CA GLY A 356 12.15 2.41 -3.99
C GLY A 356 12.33 0.99 -3.44
N GLN A 357 11.99 0.73 -2.17
CA GLN A 357 12.12 -0.60 -1.55
C GLN A 357 10.77 -1.15 -1.08
N LYS A 358 10.72 -2.47 -0.82
CA LYS A 358 9.60 -3.11 -0.11
C LYS A 358 9.37 -2.44 1.24
N ASN A 359 8.14 -1.97 1.46
CA ASN A 359 7.70 -1.34 2.70
C ASN A 359 6.46 -2.02 3.30
N SER A 360 6.19 -3.28 2.93
CA SER A 360 5.20 -4.10 3.62
C SER A 360 5.64 -4.40 5.06
N LEU A 361 4.69 -4.69 5.95
CA LEU A 361 4.99 -5.03 7.34
C LEU A 361 6.06 -6.14 7.46
N ASP A 362 5.94 -7.21 6.67
CA ASP A 362 6.94 -8.30 6.64
C ASP A 362 8.33 -7.84 6.20
N ALA A 363 8.41 -6.91 5.25
CA ALA A 363 9.67 -6.35 4.79
C ALA A 363 10.31 -5.48 5.89
N LEU A 364 9.50 -4.69 6.59
CA LEU A 364 9.96 -3.84 7.69
C LEU A 364 10.41 -4.68 8.90
N VAL A 365 9.70 -5.75 9.25
CA VAL A 365 10.10 -6.71 10.30
C VAL A 365 11.48 -7.28 10.02
N ARG A 366 11.74 -7.69 8.77
CA ARG A 366 13.06 -8.18 8.35
C ARG A 366 14.12 -7.09 8.40
N ARG A 367 13.79 -5.87 7.94
CA ARG A 367 14.74 -4.75 7.87
C ARG A 367 15.19 -4.26 9.25
N TYR A 368 14.26 -4.20 10.21
CA TYR A 368 14.56 -3.75 11.58
C TYR A 368 14.96 -4.89 12.52
N GLU A 369 15.19 -6.09 11.99
CA GLU A 369 15.59 -7.28 12.75
C GLU A 369 14.66 -7.59 13.93
N ILE A 370 13.36 -7.33 13.74
CA ILE A 370 12.35 -7.59 14.77
C ILE A 370 12.14 -9.09 14.89
N PRO A 371 12.09 -9.65 16.12
CA PRO A 371 11.89 -11.08 16.33
C PRO A 371 10.66 -11.59 15.57
N GLN A 372 10.86 -12.58 14.71
CA GLN A 372 9.74 -13.18 13.99
C GLN A 372 8.82 -13.92 14.96
N ARG A 373 7.54 -13.60 14.85
CA ARG A 373 6.46 -14.28 15.57
C ARG A 373 5.81 -15.27 14.60
N ASP A 374 5.18 -16.33 15.12
CA ASP A 374 4.44 -17.27 14.27
C ASP A 374 3.22 -16.55 13.68
N ARG A 375 3.36 -16.12 12.43
CA ARG A 375 2.37 -15.37 11.64
C ARG A 375 1.85 -16.26 10.50
N THR A 376 1.52 -17.51 10.82
CA THR A 376 0.92 -18.45 9.85
C THR A 376 -0.40 -17.89 9.29
N PHE A 377 -1.13 -17.12 10.10
CA PHE A 377 -2.28 -16.33 9.69
C PHE A 377 -2.11 -14.88 10.17
N HIS A 378 -2.67 -13.93 9.42
CA HIS A 378 -2.81 -12.55 9.86
C HIS A 378 -3.84 -12.50 11.00
N GLY A 379 -3.62 -11.58 11.93
CA GLY A 379 -4.53 -11.38 13.05
C GLY A 379 -4.32 -10.00 13.62
N ALA A 380 -5.40 -9.25 13.74
CA ALA A 380 -5.34 -7.82 13.97
C ALA A 380 -4.51 -7.44 15.21
N LEU A 381 -4.65 -8.16 16.32
CA LEU A 381 -3.89 -7.87 17.53
C LEU A 381 -2.40 -8.18 17.36
N LEU A 382 -2.06 -9.31 16.73
CA LEU A 382 -0.67 -9.70 16.49
C LEU A 382 0.02 -8.71 15.56
N ASP A 383 -0.69 -8.29 14.52
CA ASP A 383 -0.18 -7.36 13.52
C ASP A 383 -0.02 -5.95 14.09
N ALA A 384 -0.94 -5.50 14.94
CA ALA A 384 -0.77 -4.27 15.72
C ALA A 384 0.45 -4.32 16.65
N GLU A 385 0.70 -5.45 17.34
CA GLU A 385 1.90 -5.63 18.16
C GLU A 385 3.19 -5.58 17.34
N ILE A 386 3.24 -6.28 16.21
CA ILE A 386 4.38 -6.24 15.28
C ILE A 386 4.59 -4.82 14.75
N LEU A 387 3.51 -4.14 14.36
CA LEU A 387 3.53 -2.77 13.89
C LEU A 387 4.08 -1.82 14.95
N SER A 388 3.83 -2.07 16.24
CA SER A 388 4.43 -1.25 17.30
C SER A 388 5.93 -1.37 17.40
N ASP A 389 6.47 -2.57 17.29
CA ASP A 389 7.92 -2.81 17.27
C ASP A 389 8.53 -2.11 16.04
N VAL A 390 7.89 -2.23 14.88
CA VAL A 390 8.30 -1.56 13.63
C VAL A 390 8.26 -0.04 13.77
N TYR A 391 7.15 0.51 14.26
CA TYR A 391 6.99 1.96 14.43
C TYR A 391 8.02 2.52 15.40
N LEU A 392 8.25 1.85 16.53
CA LEU A 392 9.27 2.24 17.50
C LEU A 392 10.67 2.18 16.92
N ALA A 393 10.99 1.17 16.11
CA ALA A 393 12.29 1.07 15.41
C ALA A 393 12.44 2.15 14.32
N MET A 394 11.38 2.42 13.57
CA MET A 394 11.33 3.46 12.54
C MET A 394 11.56 4.86 13.12
N THR A 395 10.93 5.15 14.24
CA THR A 395 10.98 6.47 14.89
C THR A 395 12.06 6.57 15.98
N GLY A 396 12.69 5.45 16.33
CA GLY A 396 13.69 5.33 17.39
C GLY A 396 15.14 5.48 16.93
N GLY A 397 15.36 5.89 15.67
CA GLY A 397 16.69 6.23 15.18
C GLY A 397 17.36 7.24 16.11
N GLN A 398 18.69 7.14 16.24
CA GLN A 398 19.53 8.23 16.76
C GLN A 398 18.95 9.53 16.21
N VAL A 399 18.80 10.54 17.08
CA VAL A 399 18.68 11.93 16.64
C VAL A 399 19.82 12.10 15.66
N SER A 400 19.52 12.05 14.36
CA SER A 400 20.47 12.46 13.37
C SER A 400 20.71 13.91 13.78
N PHE A 401 21.91 14.18 14.28
CA PHE A 401 22.47 15.50 14.03
C PHE A 401 22.62 15.56 12.51
N ASP A 402 21.50 15.77 11.82
CA ASP A 402 21.43 16.06 10.40
C ASP A 402 22.02 17.44 10.22
N MET A 403 23.35 17.48 10.27
CA MET A 403 24.13 18.63 9.87
C MET A 403 24.17 18.77 8.34
N ASP A 404 23.70 17.73 7.60
CA ASP A 404 23.70 17.68 6.13
C ASP A 404 22.31 17.70 5.48
N ALA A 405 21.21 17.42 6.19
CA ALA A 405 19.86 17.42 5.59
C ALA A 405 19.24 18.83 5.36
N LEU A 406 19.98 19.89 5.71
CA LEU A 406 19.64 21.29 5.36
C LEU A 406 20.26 21.73 4.03
N SER A 407 21.02 20.88 3.33
CA SER A 407 21.79 21.28 2.14
C SER A 407 21.05 21.17 0.80
N HIS A 408 19.80 20.69 0.76
CA HIS A 408 19.09 20.43 -0.51
C HIS A 408 17.70 21.09 -0.65
N THR A 409 17.46 22.23 0.01
CA THR A 409 16.23 23.01 -0.23
C THR A 409 16.48 24.52 -0.42
N GLU A 410 17.54 24.90 -1.12
CA GLU A 410 17.73 26.28 -1.58
C GLU A 410 18.17 26.35 -3.05
N GLU A 411 17.29 25.93 -3.96
CA GLU A 411 17.28 26.44 -5.34
C GLU A 411 15.88 26.98 -5.69
N GLN A 412 15.41 27.97 -4.92
CA GLN A 412 14.52 29.00 -5.46
C GLN A 412 14.94 30.35 -4.90
N GLY A 413 15.15 31.31 -5.81
CA GLY A 413 15.72 32.62 -5.52
C GLY A 413 14.98 33.40 -4.44
N GLY A 414 15.60 33.44 -3.26
CA GLY A 414 15.41 34.47 -2.25
C GLY A 414 16.80 34.86 -1.76
N SER A 415 17.10 36.16 -1.70
CA SER A 415 18.36 36.61 -1.09
C SER A 415 18.41 36.04 0.33
N SER A 416 19.38 35.15 0.59
CA SER A 416 19.65 34.63 1.92
C SER A 416 20.16 35.79 2.78
N GLY A 417 19.21 36.53 3.37
CA GLY A 417 19.50 37.59 4.32
C GLY A 417 19.92 36.92 5.61
N THR A 418 21.21 36.99 5.93
CA THR A 418 21.69 36.68 7.27
C THR A 418 20.91 37.56 8.26
N VAL A 419 19.95 36.98 8.96
CA VAL A 419 19.24 37.68 10.03
C VAL A 419 20.24 37.80 11.18
N LYS A 420 20.85 38.99 11.31
CA LYS A 420 21.58 39.35 12.53
C LYS A 420 20.56 39.46 13.66
N ILE A 421 20.47 38.42 14.47
CA ILE A 421 19.73 38.49 15.73
C ILE A 421 20.73 38.95 16.79
N GLU A 422 20.62 40.20 17.25
CA GLU A 422 21.36 40.69 18.41
C GLU A 422 20.69 40.15 19.68
N ILE A 423 21.14 38.99 20.15
CA ILE A 423 20.73 38.41 21.43
C ILE A 423 21.93 38.54 22.38
N GLU A 424 21.74 39.18 23.54
CA GLU A 424 22.73 39.15 24.62
C GLU A 424 22.66 37.80 25.33
N LEU A 425 23.54 36.88 24.93
CA LEU A 425 23.70 35.59 25.61
C LEU A 425 24.72 35.74 26.75
N PRO A 426 24.46 35.11 27.92
CA PRO A 426 25.42 35.14 29.02
C PRO A 426 26.69 34.38 28.64
N VAL A 427 27.82 35.08 28.62
CA VAL A 427 29.15 34.48 28.41
C VAL A 427 29.66 33.96 29.74
N ILE A 428 29.77 32.64 29.87
CA ILE A 428 30.36 32.01 31.05
C ILE A 428 31.87 31.99 30.86
N LEU A 429 32.57 32.79 31.67
CA LEU A 429 34.02 32.82 31.70
C LEU A 429 34.56 31.72 32.61
N PRO A 430 35.74 31.14 32.29
CA PRO A 430 36.42 30.22 33.19
C PRO A 430 36.75 30.92 34.51
N SER A 431 36.71 30.15 35.59
CA SER A 431 37.15 30.57 36.91
C SER A 431 38.67 30.74 36.98
N ASP A 432 39.16 31.50 37.97
CA ASP A 432 40.60 31.69 38.20
C ASP A 432 41.33 30.36 38.46
N GLU A 433 40.62 29.37 39.04
CA GLU A 433 41.15 28.03 39.30
C GLU A 433 41.33 27.24 38.00
N GLU A 434 40.31 27.23 37.12
CA GLU A 434 40.40 26.59 35.80
C GLU A 434 41.48 27.22 34.92
N LEU A 435 41.66 28.55 35.02
CA LEU A 435 42.73 29.25 34.31
C LEU A 435 44.11 28.82 34.81
N ALA A 436 44.28 28.71 36.12
CA ALA A 436 45.53 28.27 36.74
C ALA A 436 45.86 26.80 36.41
N GLU A 437 44.84 25.93 36.36
CA GLU A 437 45.01 24.55 35.90
C GLU A 437 45.42 24.48 34.43
N HIS A 438 44.80 25.31 33.57
CA HIS A 438 45.18 25.41 32.17
C HIS A 438 46.64 25.86 32.01
N GLU A 439 47.08 26.89 32.72
CA GLU A 439 48.49 27.35 32.67
C GLU A 439 49.47 26.28 33.17
N LYS A 440 49.09 25.54 34.21
CA LYS A 440 49.88 24.42 34.72
C LYS A 440 49.99 23.31 33.69
N TRP A 441 48.90 23.00 32.99
CA TRP A 441 48.88 22.03 31.90
C TRP A 441 49.78 22.47 30.73
N VAL A 442 49.71 23.75 30.32
CA VAL A 442 50.57 24.29 29.26
C VAL A 442 52.05 24.13 29.59
N LYS A 443 52.46 24.40 30.84
CA LYS A 443 53.85 24.22 31.31
C LYS A 443 54.26 22.74 31.34
N GLN A 444 53.39 21.85 31.81
CA GLN A 444 53.66 20.42 31.81
C GLN A 444 53.80 19.85 30.39
N PHE A 445 53.00 20.36 29.44
CA PHE A 445 53.10 19.98 28.04
C PHE A 445 54.44 20.39 27.45
N GLU A 446 54.89 21.62 27.71
CA GLU A 446 56.20 22.12 27.26
C GLU A 446 57.36 21.32 27.88
N GLU A 447 57.32 21.02 29.18
CA GLU A 447 58.32 20.20 29.86
C GLU A 447 58.42 18.78 29.30
N LYS A 448 57.28 18.20 28.89
CA LYS A 448 57.21 16.82 28.37
C LYS A 448 57.63 16.71 26.91
N HIS A 449 57.32 17.72 26.09
CA HIS A 449 57.52 17.69 24.64
C HIS A 449 58.69 18.54 24.14
N GLY A 450 59.32 19.35 25.00
CA GLY A 450 60.52 20.13 24.69
C GLY A 450 60.29 21.31 23.73
N THR A 451 59.05 21.55 23.33
CA THR A 451 58.64 22.72 22.52
C THR A 451 57.37 23.34 23.11
N PRO A 452 57.25 24.68 23.09
CA PRO A 452 56.07 25.37 23.62
C PRO A 452 54.82 25.01 22.81
N CYS A 453 53.67 24.96 23.48
CA CYS A 453 52.38 24.72 22.82
C CYS A 453 51.86 26.00 22.16
N LEU A 454 50.93 25.89 21.20
CA LEU A 454 50.35 27.05 20.49
C LEU A 454 49.56 28.01 21.40
N PHE A 455 49.17 27.55 22.59
CA PHE A 455 48.49 28.35 23.61
C PHE A 455 49.46 28.97 24.63
N ALA A 456 50.76 28.65 24.56
CA ALA A 456 51.78 29.36 25.32
C ALA A 456 51.91 30.77 24.73
N LYS A 457 51.67 31.78 25.56
CA LYS A 457 51.80 33.19 25.18
C LYS A 457 53.25 33.63 25.07
#